data_AF-A0A7G1KM09-F1
#
_entry.id   AF-A0A7G1KM09-F1
#
_cell.length_a   1.000
_cell.length_b   1.000
_cell.length_c   1.000
_cell.angle_alpha   90.00
_cell.angle_beta   90.00
_cell.angle_gamma   90.00
#
_symmetry.space_group_name_H-M   'P 1'
#
loop_
_entity.id
_entity.type
_entity.pdbx_description
1 polymer ?
#
loop_
_entity_poly.entity_id
_entity_poly.type
_entity_poly.pdbx_seq_one_letter_code
_entity_poly.pdbx_strand_id
1 'polypeptide(L)'
;MQLGATLAGGDPVVVNSFSRYALPLGEAFQLRDDLLGAFGDPRLTGKPDGDDLRAGKGTVLMATTRELADDVARRAIDAHLRRETVTEEDVACLREIMVATGAVKAIEERIGRQMRAAVRAADEIPTDTVVREALRDLASRTAYRNH
;
A
#
# COMPACT_ATOMS: atom_id res chain seq x y z
N MET A 1 8.21 2.72 -12.23
CA MET A 1 8.24 3.42 -13.54
C MET A 1 9.15 4.67 -13.57
N GLN A 2 10.07 4.88 -12.61
CA GLN A 2 10.98 6.04 -12.67
C GLN A 2 12.19 5.86 -13.63
N LEU A 3 12.43 4.64 -14.14
CA LEU A 3 13.53 4.37 -15.07
C LEU A 3 13.18 4.58 -16.56
N GLY A 4 11.92 4.83 -16.93
CA GLY A 4 11.51 4.92 -18.33
C GLY A 4 11.63 6.32 -18.97
N ALA A 5 11.35 7.37 -18.19
CA ALA A 5 11.24 8.72 -18.74
C ALA A 5 12.59 9.43 -18.94
N THR A 6 13.60 9.07 -18.16
CA THR A 6 14.93 9.70 -18.22
C THR A 6 15.76 9.20 -19.40
N LEU A 7 15.43 8.04 -19.97
CA LEU A 7 16.14 7.45 -21.11
C LEU A 7 15.65 7.95 -22.49
N ALA A 8 14.59 8.76 -22.56
CA ALA A 8 13.93 9.09 -23.82
C ALA A 8 13.60 10.59 -23.97
N GLY A 9 14.53 11.51 -23.69
CA GLY A 9 14.51 12.90 -24.20
C GLY A 9 13.17 13.65 -24.13
N GLY A 10 12.30 13.30 -23.19
CA GLY A 10 10.88 13.67 -23.23
C GLY A 10 10.65 15.06 -22.68
N ASP A 11 9.66 15.76 -23.24
CA ASP A 11 9.21 17.05 -22.75
C ASP A 11 8.98 17.00 -21.22
N PRO A 12 9.63 17.86 -20.42
CA PRO A 12 9.45 17.91 -18.96
C PRO A 12 7.98 17.98 -18.53
N VAL A 13 7.10 18.59 -19.33
CA VAL A 13 5.66 18.65 -19.09
C VAL A 13 5.03 17.26 -19.13
N VAL A 14 5.43 16.43 -20.09
CA VAL A 14 4.95 15.06 -20.24
C VAL A 14 5.47 14.21 -19.09
N VAL A 15 6.77 14.29 -18.78
CA VAL A 15 7.39 13.54 -17.66
C VAL A 15 6.72 13.88 -16.33
N ASN A 16 6.45 15.17 -16.09
CA ASN A 16 5.76 15.61 -14.88
C ASN A 16 4.32 15.08 -14.82
N SER A 17 3.60 15.09 -15.95
CA SER A 17 2.23 14.57 -16.03
C SER A 17 2.16 13.07 -15.72
N PHE A 18 3.09 12.29 -16.30
CA PHE A 18 3.20 10.86 -15.99
C PHE A 18 3.63 10.60 -14.54
N SER A 19 4.47 11.45 -13.95
CA SER A 19 4.86 11.32 -12.54
C SER A 19 3.68 11.56 -11.60
N ARG A 20 2.84 12.56 -11.87
CA ARG A 20 1.60 12.84 -11.10
C ARG A 20 0.61 11.68 -11.16
N TYR A 21 0.65 10.87 -12.22
CA TYR A 21 -0.11 9.62 -12.31
C TYR A 21 0.57 8.46 -11.57
N ALA A 22 1.86 8.22 -11.84
CA ALA A 22 2.55 7.01 -11.40
C ALA A 22 2.87 7.01 -9.90
N LEU A 23 3.15 8.17 -9.29
CA LEU A 23 3.46 8.27 -7.87
C LEU A 23 2.30 7.86 -6.96
N PRO A 24 1.09 8.47 -7.07
CA PRO A 24 -0.04 8.06 -6.23
C PRO A 24 -0.46 6.61 -6.52
N LEU A 25 -0.38 6.16 -7.77
CA LEU A 25 -0.66 4.77 -8.12
C LEU A 25 0.31 3.79 -7.44
N GLY A 26 1.62 4.08 -7.49
CA GLY A 26 2.64 3.26 -6.84
C GLY A 26 2.51 3.25 -5.32
N GLU A 27 2.14 4.37 -4.71
CA GLU A 27 1.86 4.45 -3.28
C GLU A 27 0.65 3.60 -2.90
N ALA A 28 -0.47 3.73 -3.64
CA ALA A 28 -1.66 2.92 -3.41
C ALA A 28 -1.37 1.41 -3.53
N PHE A 29 -0.54 1.04 -4.52
CA PHE A 29 -0.11 -0.34 -4.71
C PHE A 29 0.69 -0.85 -3.51
N GLN A 30 1.71 -0.13 -3.05
CA GLN A 30 2.53 -0.56 -1.92
C GLN A 30 1.69 -0.69 -0.64
N LEU A 31 0.76 0.23 -0.41
CA LEU A 31 -0.13 0.17 0.76
C LEU A 31 -1.10 -1.02 0.70
N ARG A 32 -1.60 -1.37 -0.49
CA ARG A 32 -2.43 -2.57 -0.69
C ARG A 32 -1.62 -3.84 -0.46
N ASP A 33 -0.39 -3.90 -0.96
CA ASP A 33 0.53 -5.02 -0.73
C ASP A 33 0.86 -5.17 0.76
N ASP A 34 1.10 -4.07 1.48
CA ASP A 34 1.33 -4.09 2.94
C ASP A 34 0.10 -4.67 3.69
N LEU A 35 -1.12 -4.30 3.29
CA LEU A 35 -2.36 -4.85 3.87
C LEU A 35 -2.52 -6.34 3.55
N LEU A 36 -2.26 -6.76 2.31
CA LEU A 36 -2.32 -8.18 1.90
C LEU A 36 -1.23 -9.02 2.56
N GLY A 37 -0.04 -8.46 2.79
CA GLY A 37 1.02 -9.13 3.54
C GLY A 37 0.66 -9.34 5.01
N ALA A 38 -0.07 -8.39 5.59
CA ALA A 38 -0.52 -8.46 6.98
C ALA A 38 -1.81 -9.25 7.18
N PHE A 39 -2.75 -9.30 6.22
CA PHE A 39 -4.10 -9.86 6.37
C PHE A 39 -4.55 -10.82 5.26
N GLY A 40 -3.74 -11.02 4.22
CA GLY A 40 -4.14 -11.78 3.04
C GLY A 40 -4.22 -13.28 3.30
N ASP A 41 -5.20 -13.93 2.68
CA ASP A 41 -5.37 -15.38 2.75
C ASP A 41 -4.14 -16.08 2.15
N PRO A 42 -3.48 -17.01 2.87
CA PRO A 42 -2.36 -17.80 2.36
C PRO A 42 -2.62 -18.48 1.02
N ARG A 43 -3.88 -18.86 0.76
CA ARG A 43 -4.30 -19.49 -0.49
C ARG A 43 -4.24 -18.55 -1.69
N LEU A 44 -4.31 -17.24 -1.45
CA LEU A 44 -4.31 -16.18 -2.47
C LEU A 44 -2.94 -15.52 -2.59
N THR A 45 -2.19 -15.41 -1.49
CA THR A 45 -0.87 -14.76 -1.45
C THR A 45 0.28 -15.72 -1.78
N GLY A 46 0.08 -17.03 -1.63
CA GLY A 46 1.12 -18.04 -1.79
C GLY A 46 2.19 -18.02 -0.68
N LYS A 47 1.97 -17.24 0.39
CA LYS A 47 2.87 -17.09 1.53
C LYS A 47 2.18 -17.56 2.83
N PRO A 48 2.94 -17.89 3.88
CA PRO A 48 2.39 -18.11 5.21
C PRO A 48 1.57 -16.88 5.67
N ASP A 49 0.49 -17.11 6.42
CA ASP A 49 -0.39 -16.03 6.86
C ASP A 49 0.36 -15.03 7.74
N GLY A 50 0.36 -13.72 7.46
CA GLY A 50 1.06 -12.73 8.30
C GLY A 50 2.59 -12.82 8.28
N ASP A 51 3.18 -13.37 7.21
CA ASP A 51 4.63 -13.50 7.03
C ASP A 51 5.37 -12.16 7.21
N ASP A 52 4.79 -11.05 6.74
CA ASP A 52 5.39 -9.71 6.89
C ASP A 52 5.39 -9.23 8.35
N LEU A 53 4.42 -9.67 9.17
CA LEU A 53 4.40 -9.39 10.61
C LEU A 53 5.46 -10.22 11.34
N ARG A 54 5.64 -11.50 10.97
CA ARG A 54 6.71 -12.34 11.54
C ARG A 54 8.10 -11.89 11.15
N ALA A 55 8.26 -11.39 9.91
CA ALA A 55 9.51 -10.80 9.45
C ALA A 55 9.81 -9.44 10.08
N GLY A 56 8.89 -8.89 10.89
CA GLY A 56 9.05 -7.58 11.52
C GLY A 56 9.21 -6.44 10.51
N LYS A 57 8.66 -6.58 9.30
CA LYS A 57 8.77 -5.52 8.30
C LYS A 57 8.11 -4.26 8.83
N GLY A 58 8.87 -3.17 8.86
CA GLY A 58 8.37 -1.83 9.15
C GLY A 58 7.51 -1.31 8.01
N THR A 59 6.35 -1.93 7.80
CA THR A 59 5.35 -1.50 6.81
C THR A 59 4.73 -0.17 7.24
N VAL A 60 4.18 0.57 6.28
CA VAL A 60 3.46 1.83 6.57
C VAL A 60 2.27 1.56 7.50
N LEU A 61 1.69 0.37 7.40
CA LEU A 61 0.63 -0.11 8.29
C LEU A 61 1.09 -0.22 9.75
N MET A 62 2.25 -0.81 10.02
CA MET A 62 2.79 -0.91 11.39
C MET A 62 3.11 0.48 11.97
N ALA A 63 3.71 1.36 11.16
CA ALA A 63 3.97 2.73 11.57
C ALA A 63 2.67 3.48 11.93
N THR A 64 1.66 3.40 11.07
CA THR A 64 0.33 4.01 11.29
C THR A 64 -0.34 3.44 12.53
N THR A 65 -0.21 2.14 12.76
CA THR A 65 -0.74 1.46 13.96
C THR A 65 -0.10 2.01 15.23
N ARG A 66 1.22 2.16 15.24
CA ARG A 66 1.95 2.71 16.40
C ARG A 66 1.60 4.18 16.66
N GLU A 67 1.43 4.97 15.60
CA GLU A 67 1.02 6.38 15.69
C GLU A 67 -0.35 6.53 16.34
N LEU A 68 -1.33 5.72 15.90
CA LEU A 68 -2.72 5.75 16.39
C LEU A 68 -2.94 4.99 17.71
N ALA A 69 -1.99 4.14 18.11
CA ALA A 69 -2.09 3.36 19.33
C ALA A 69 -2.02 4.22 20.60
N ASP A 70 -2.83 3.85 21.58
CA ASP A 70 -2.70 4.32 22.97
C ASP A 70 -1.49 3.67 23.67
N ASP A 71 -1.23 4.05 24.92
CA ASP A 71 -0.09 3.55 25.67
C ASP A 71 -0.14 2.04 25.96
N VAL A 72 -1.34 1.43 25.98
CA VAL A 72 -1.49 -0.02 26.20
C VAL A 72 -1.15 -0.76 24.91
N ALA A 73 -1.75 -0.36 23.80
CA ALA A 73 -1.48 -0.93 22.48
C ALA A 73 -0.01 -0.73 22.05
N ARG A 74 0.60 0.44 22.32
CA ARG A 74 2.03 0.68 22.02
C ARG A 74 2.94 -0.27 22.77
N ARG A 75 2.67 -0.53 24.06
CA ARG A 75 3.45 -1.49 24.85
C ARG A 75 3.31 -2.92 24.33
N ALA A 76 2.11 -3.31 23.89
CA ALA A 76 1.89 -4.60 23.27
C ALA A 76 2.69 -4.74 21.97
N ILE A 77 2.61 -3.75 21.07
CA ILE A 77 3.39 -3.70 19.82
C ILE A 77 4.90 -3.80 20.11
N ASP A 78 5.41 -2.99 21.04
CA ASP A 78 6.83 -2.97 21.40
C ASP A 78 7.29 -4.29 22.03
N ALA A 79 6.43 -4.97 22.79
CA ALA A 79 6.73 -6.29 23.33
C ALA A 79 6.85 -7.35 22.21
N HIS A 80 5.96 -7.30 21.21
CA HIS A 80 6.03 -8.20 20.05
C HIS A 80 7.30 -7.97 19.22
N LEU A 81 7.66 -6.72 18.94
CA LEU A 81 8.86 -6.39 18.14
C LEU A 81 10.19 -6.78 18.78
N ARG A 82 10.20 -7.08 20.09
CA ARG A 82 11.40 -7.51 20.84
C ARG A 82 11.54 -9.03 20.93
N ARG A 83 10.55 -9.81 20.46
CA ARG A 83 10.62 -11.27 20.49
C ARG A 83 11.50 -11.80 19.36
N GLU A 84 12.30 -12.83 19.67
CA GLU A 84 13.10 -13.54 18.66
C GLU A 84 12.23 -14.41 17.75
N THR A 85 11.09 -14.89 18.25
CA THR A 85 10.11 -15.70 17.52
C THR A 85 8.72 -15.11 17.71
N VAL A 86 8.00 -14.96 16.60
CA VAL A 86 6.61 -14.46 16.55
C VAL A 86 5.69 -15.64 16.30
N THR A 87 4.77 -15.93 17.23
CA THR A 87 3.81 -17.03 17.10
C THR A 87 2.57 -16.62 16.29
N GLU A 88 1.70 -17.58 16.00
CA GLU A 88 0.40 -17.30 15.37
C GLU A 88 -0.49 -16.41 16.26
N GLU A 89 -0.46 -16.63 17.57
CA GLU A 89 -1.19 -15.81 18.54
C GLU A 89 -0.66 -14.37 18.57
N ASP A 90 0.66 -14.19 18.44
CA ASP A 90 1.25 -12.85 18.32
C ASP A 90 0.78 -12.14 17.05
N VAL A 91 0.73 -12.85 15.91
CA VAL A 91 0.20 -12.32 14.65
C VAL A 91 -1.26 -11.92 14.79
N ALA A 92 -2.09 -12.75 15.42
CA ALA A 92 -3.50 -12.46 15.67
C ALA A 92 -3.67 -11.22 16.56
N CYS A 93 -2.92 -11.13 17.66
CA CYS A 93 -2.92 -9.97 18.56
C CYS A 93 -2.54 -8.67 17.83
N LEU A 94 -1.47 -8.70 17.02
CA LEU A 94 -1.07 -7.52 16.24
C LEU A 94 -2.16 -7.08 15.26
N ARG A 95 -2.83 -8.01 14.57
CA ARG A 95 -3.95 -7.69 13.68
C ARG A 95 -5.12 -7.05 14.42
N GLU A 96 -5.47 -7.57 15.59
CA GLU A 96 -6.52 -6.99 16.43
C GLU A 96 -6.16 -5.55 16.83
N ILE A 97 -4.91 -5.29 17.21
CA ILE A 97 -4.42 -3.94 17.51
C ILE A 97 -4.51 -3.04 16.26
N MET A 98 -4.09 -3.52 15.08
CA MET A 98 -4.18 -2.77 13.82
C MET A 98 -5.63 -2.37 13.48
N VAL A 99 -6.59 -3.26 13.74
CA VAL A 99 -8.02 -2.98 13.53
C VAL A 99 -8.56 -2.04 14.59
N ALA A 100 -8.29 -2.31 15.88
CA ALA A 100 -8.81 -1.55 17.01
C ALA A 100 -8.31 -0.10 17.04
N THR A 101 -7.07 0.14 16.63
CA THR A 101 -6.49 1.50 16.50
C THR A 101 -7.06 2.26 15.29
N GLY A 102 -7.77 1.59 14.39
CA GLY A 102 -8.26 2.18 13.15
C GLY A 102 -7.21 2.33 12.05
N ALA A 103 -6.01 1.77 12.24
CA ALA A 103 -4.92 1.86 11.25
C ALA A 103 -5.30 1.21 9.91
N VAL A 104 -5.95 0.04 9.93
CA VAL A 104 -6.44 -0.61 8.71
C VAL A 104 -7.37 0.33 7.93
N LYS A 105 -8.32 0.96 8.62
CA LYS A 105 -9.26 1.92 8.02
C LYS A 105 -8.52 3.13 7.44
N ALA A 106 -7.55 3.69 8.18
CA ALA A 106 -6.77 4.84 7.73
C ALA A 106 -5.96 4.54 6.45
N ILE A 107 -5.38 3.34 6.36
CA ILE A 107 -4.66 2.90 5.16
C ILE A 107 -5.62 2.67 3.98
N GLU A 108 -6.78 2.02 4.18
CA GLU A 108 -7.80 1.85 3.14
C GLU A 108 -8.29 3.20 2.59
N GLU A 109 -8.54 4.17 3.46
CA GLU A 109 -8.91 5.53 3.05
C GLU A 109 -7.78 6.22 2.27
N ARG A 110 -6.52 6.01 2.67
CA ARG A 110 -5.34 6.53 1.97
C ARG A 110 -5.19 5.92 0.59
N ILE A 111 -5.33 4.61 0.44
CA ILE A 111 -5.38 3.90 -0.84
C ILE A 111 -6.45 4.54 -1.73
N GLY A 112 -7.68 4.70 -1.21
CA GLY A 112 -8.77 5.31 -1.96
C GLY A 112 -8.48 6.75 -2.41
N ARG A 113 -7.83 7.57 -1.57
CA ARG A 113 -7.40 8.94 -1.94
C ARG A 113 -6.36 8.92 -3.06
N GLN A 114 -5.33 8.08 -2.93
CA GLN A 114 -4.26 7.98 -3.93
C GLN A 114 -4.78 7.44 -5.26
N MET A 115 -5.69 6.47 -5.25
CA MET A 115 -6.33 5.99 -6.46
C MET A 115 -7.14 7.06 -7.19
N ARG A 116 -7.91 7.87 -6.46
CA ARG A 116 -8.61 9.02 -7.04
C ARG A 116 -7.62 10.05 -7.61
N ALA A 117 -6.48 10.26 -6.96
CA ALA A 117 -5.45 11.16 -7.47
C ALA A 117 -4.81 10.64 -8.77
N ALA A 118 -4.48 9.35 -8.82
CA ALA A 118 -3.95 8.71 -10.03
C ALA A 118 -4.92 8.81 -11.21
N VAL A 119 -6.21 8.48 -11.00
CA VAL A 119 -7.22 8.57 -12.07
C VAL A 119 -7.38 10.01 -12.58
N ARG A 120 -7.45 11.00 -11.69
CA ARG A 120 -7.50 12.42 -12.10
C ARG A 120 -6.25 12.83 -12.87
N ALA A 121 -5.07 12.39 -12.43
CA ALA A 121 -3.82 12.70 -13.12
C ALA A 121 -3.79 12.08 -14.53
N ALA A 122 -4.31 10.86 -14.72
CA ALA A 122 -4.44 10.25 -16.05
C ALA A 122 -5.30 11.12 -17.00
N ASP A 123 -6.34 11.77 -16.47
CA ASP A 123 -7.24 12.65 -17.22
C ASP A 123 -6.58 13.97 -17.64
N GLU A 124 -5.49 14.35 -17.00
CA GLU A 124 -4.74 15.57 -17.29
C GLU A 124 -3.55 15.33 -18.25
N ILE A 125 -3.17 14.07 -18.52
CA ILE A 125 -2.03 13.78 -19.40
C ILE A 125 -2.35 14.22 -20.84
N PRO A 126 -1.48 15.00 -21.50
CA PRO A 126 -1.65 15.37 -22.91
C PRO A 126 -1.26 14.20 -23.81
N THR A 127 -2.16 13.21 -23.91
CA THR A 127 -2.02 12.01 -24.72
C THR A 127 -3.35 11.66 -25.40
N ASP A 128 -3.32 10.75 -26.37
CA ASP A 128 -4.51 10.31 -27.09
C ASP A 128 -5.48 9.54 -26.18
N THR A 129 -6.73 9.41 -26.64
CA THR A 129 -7.81 8.77 -25.88
C THR A 129 -7.50 7.30 -25.54
N VAL A 130 -6.83 6.57 -26.43
CA VAL A 130 -6.53 5.14 -26.24
C VAL A 130 -5.54 4.97 -25.09
N VAL A 131 -4.47 5.77 -25.06
CA VAL A 131 -3.50 5.75 -23.97
C VAL A 131 -4.15 6.17 -22.65
N ARG A 132 -5.00 7.20 -22.66
CA ARG A 132 -5.72 7.66 -21.46
C ARG A 132 -6.63 6.57 -20.87
N GLU A 133 -7.38 5.87 -21.71
CA GLU A 133 -8.24 4.76 -21.28
C GLU A 133 -7.42 3.60 -20.72
N ALA A 134 -6.30 3.24 -21.35
CA ALA A 134 -5.40 2.21 -20.85
C ALA A 134 -4.82 2.55 -19.47
N LEU A 135 -4.46 3.83 -19.22
CA LEU A 135 -3.99 4.28 -17.91
C LEU A 135 -5.09 4.22 -16.84
N ARG A 136 -6.34 4.58 -17.18
CA ARG A 136 -7.47 4.42 -16.25
C ARG A 136 -7.74 2.96 -15.89
N ASP A 137 -7.69 2.06 -16.87
CA ASP A 137 -7.87 0.62 -16.67
C ASP A 137 -6.73 0.06 -15.82
N LEU A 138 -5.48 0.44 -16.11
CA LEU A 138 -4.31 0.05 -15.31
C LEU A 138 -4.48 0.47 -13.85
N ALA A 139 -4.79 1.74 -13.59
CA ALA A 139 -5.02 2.23 -12.23
C ALA A 139 -6.08 1.40 -11.51
N SER A 140 -7.22 1.15 -12.16
CA SER A 140 -8.33 0.39 -11.57
C SER A 140 -7.92 -1.05 -11.21
N ARG A 141 -7.14 -1.71 -12.07
CA ARG A 141 -6.68 -3.10 -11.83
C ARG A 141 -5.60 -3.21 -10.76
N THR A 142 -4.74 -2.20 -10.64
CA THR A 142 -3.66 -2.20 -9.65
C THR A 142 -4.17 -2.11 -8.21
N ALA A 143 -5.29 -1.40 -7.97
CA ALA A 143 -5.82 -1.18 -6.62
C ALA A 143 -6.66 -2.32 -6.05
N TYR A 144 -7.33 -3.07 -6.94
CA TYR A 144 -8.36 -4.05 -6.60
C TYR A 144 -8.00 -5.44 -7.13
N ARG A 145 -6.74 -5.84 -6.99
CA ARG A 145 -6.33 -7.21 -7.30
C ARG A 145 -7.16 -8.19 -6.47
N ASN A 146 -8.23 -8.72 -7.07
CA ASN A 146 -8.86 -9.96 -6.65
C ASN A 146 -7.86 -11.05 -7.04
N HIS A 147 -7.11 -11.54 -6.07
CA HIS A 147 -6.49 -12.85 -6.17
C HIS A 147 -7.51 -13.88 -5.69
#